data_AF-A0A7W0LQ39-F1
#
_entry.id   AF-A0A7W0LQ39-F1
#
_cell.length_a   1.000
_cell.length_b   1.000
_cell.length_c   1.000
_cell.angle_alpha   90.00
_cell.angle_beta   90.00
_cell.angle_gamma   90.00
#
_symmetry.space_group_name_H-M   'P 1'
#
loop_
_entity.id
_entity.type
_entity.pdbx_description
1 polymer ?
#
loop_
_entity_poly.entity_id
_entity_poly.type
_entity_poly.pdbx_seq_one_letter_code
_entity_poly.pdbx_strand_id
1 'polypeptide(L)'
;MPDLPPAPPPKRREPMIRPSMHPLSILRVVLIVICAVLALFVIYRLKQPIAWMVIAGFIAIAVSGPVNFLSRRMKRGLAIAIVYVGVVLIPILMMAALVPPIVEQAEELAQNAPRYAQDLQDFANDNARVRELDEKFDLTAKVEE
;
A
#
# COMPACT_ATOMS: atom_id res chain seq x y z
N MET A 1 63.54 17.90 -76.22
CA MET A 1 62.70 17.07 -75.34
C MET A 1 61.67 18.01 -74.72
N PRO A 2 60.36 17.79 -74.90
CA PRO A 2 59.32 18.66 -74.32
C PRO A 2 59.28 18.53 -72.80
N ASP A 3 59.20 19.67 -72.11
CA ASP A 3 59.18 19.78 -70.65
C ASP A 3 57.94 19.07 -70.07
N LEU A 4 58.17 18.04 -69.25
CA LEU A 4 57.08 17.34 -68.56
C LEU A 4 56.46 18.30 -67.54
N PRO A 5 55.12 18.48 -67.53
CA PRO A 5 54.46 19.28 -66.50
C PRO A 5 54.75 18.67 -65.10
N PRO A 6 54.97 19.51 -64.07
CA PRO A 6 55.31 19.05 -62.73
C PRO A 6 54.20 18.13 -62.20
N ALA A 7 54.62 17.01 -61.60
CA ALA A 7 53.69 16.03 -61.04
C ALA A 7 52.75 16.70 -60.03
N PRO A 8 51.44 16.41 -60.06
CA PRO A 8 50.51 16.99 -59.11
C PRO A 8 50.91 16.59 -57.68
N PRO A 9 50.79 17.51 -56.70
CA PRO A 9 51.17 17.23 -55.33
C PRO A 9 50.38 16.02 -54.79
N PRO A 10 51.00 15.16 -53.98
CA PRO A 10 50.33 13.99 -53.43
C PRO A 10 49.12 14.45 -52.63
N LYS A 11 47.92 14.01 -53.04
CA LYS A 11 46.67 14.26 -52.29
C LYS A 11 46.86 13.73 -50.87
N ARG A 12 47.00 14.64 -49.92
CA ARG A 12 47.06 14.35 -48.48
C ARG A 12 45.78 13.59 -48.13
N ARG A 13 45.90 12.30 -47.84
CA ARG A 13 44.78 11.46 -47.45
C ARG A 13 44.26 12.00 -46.13
N GLU A 14 43.13 12.68 -46.16
CA GLU A 14 42.43 13.10 -44.95
C GLU A 14 42.09 11.83 -44.15
N PRO A 15 42.44 11.77 -42.86
CA PRO A 15 42.05 10.64 -42.02
C PRO A 15 40.53 10.62 -41.98
N MET A 16 39.96 9.66 -42.69
CA MET A 16 38.53 9.37 -42.69
C MET A 16 38.14 8.95 -41.28
N ILE A 17 37.64 9.89 -40.49
CA ILE A 17 37.11 9.64 -39.14
C ILE A 17 35.84 8.82 -39.32
N ARG A 18 35.97 7.51 -39.22
CA ARG A 18 34.83 6.59 -39.19
C ARG A 18 34.14 6.78 -37.85
N PRO A 19 32.85 7.17 -37.81
CA PRO A 19 32.09 7.09 -36.57
C PRO A 19 31.93 5.61 -36.25
N SER A 20 32.82 5.06 -35.43
CA SER A 20 32.65 3.72 -34.88
C SER A 20 31.49 3.81 -33.89
N MET A 21 30.28 3.61 -34.41
CA MET A 21 29.09 3.30 -33.62
C MET A 21 29.41 2.04 -32.82
N HIS A 22 29.95 2.22 -31.61
CA HIS A 22 30.45 1.13 -30.79
C HIS A 22 29.23 0.48 -30.11
N PRO A 23 28.85 -0.77 -30.46
CA PRO A 23 27.68 -1.46 -29.88
C PRO A 23 27.77 -1.60 -28.36
N LEU A 24 28.97 -1.44 -27.79
CA LEU A 24 29.23 -1.43 -26.35
C LEU A 24 28.64 -0.21 -25.62
N SER A 25 28.38 0.91 -26.29
CA SER A 25 27.74 2.07 -25.66
C SER A 25 26.27 1.77 -25.32
N ILE A 26 25.56 1.11 -26.23
CA ILE A 26 24.18 0.69 -26.02
C ILE A 26 24.13 -0.36 -24.90
N LEU A 27 25.04 -1.34 -24.93
CA LEU A 27 25.13 -2.35 -23.88
C LEU A 27 25.40 -1.74 -22.50
N ARG A 28 26.31 -0.75 -22.40
CA ARG A 28 26.57 -0.03 -21.14
C ARG A 28 25.35 0.72 -20.65
N VAL A 29 24.67 1.45 -21.52
CA VAL A 29 23.45 2.19 -21.15
C VAL A 29 22.37 1.22 -20.67
N VAL A 30 22.13 0.13 -21.40
CA VAL A 30 21.17 -0.91 -21.01
C VAL A 30 21.56 -1.53 -19.67
N LEU A 31 22.84 -1.84 -19.45
CA LEU A 31 23.32 -2.41 -18.18
C LEU A 31 23.13 -1.43 -17.02
N ILE A 32 23.43 -0.14 -17.22
CA ILE A 32 23.20 0.90 -16.21
C ILE A 32 21.70 1.03 -15.89
N VAL A 33 20.83 1.01 -16.90
CA VAL A 33 19.38 1.08 -16.72
C VAL A 33 18.88 -0.15 -15.96
N ILE A 34 19.31 -1.36 -16.33
CA ILE A 34 18.96 -2.60 -15.61
C ILE A 34 19.43 -2.53 -14.16
N CYS A 35 20.66 -2.08 -13.92
CA CYS A 35 21.23 -1.95 -12.58
C CYS A 35 20.45 -0.93 -11.75
N ALA A 36 20.07 0.20 -12.33
CA ALA A 36 19.26 1.23 -11.68
C ALA A 36 17.86 0.72 -11.33
N VAL A 37 17.20 -0.01 -12.25
CA VAL A 37 15.89 -0.62 -12.01
C VAL A 37 15.97 -1.69 -10.92
N LEU A 38 17.00 -2.55 -10.96
CA LEU A 38 17.25 -3.54 -9.90
C LEU A 38 17.48 -2.88 -8.55
N ALA A 39 18.30 -1.82 -8.49
CA ALA A 39 18.54 -1.08 -7.26
C ALA A 39 17.24 -0.47 -6.71
N LEU A 40 16.41 0.15 -7.57
CA LEU A 40 15.09 0.66 -7.16
C LEU A 40 14.18 -0.47 -6.66
N PHE A 41 14.16 -1.60 -7.36
CA PHE A 41 13.35 -2.76 -6.99
C PHE A 41 13.75 -3.32 -5.63
N VAL A 42 15.06 -3.46 -5.38
CA VAL A 42 15.64 -3.88 -4.10
C VAL A 42 15.26 -2.88 -3.01
N ILE A 43 15.44 -1.58 -3.22
CA ILE A 43 15.05 -0.54 -2.26
C ILE A 43 13.55 -0.62 -1.95
N TYR A 44 12.71 -0.82 -2.96
CA TYR A 44 11.26 -0.95 -2.78
C TYR A 44 10.90 -2.18 -1.94
N ARG A 45 11.54 -3.32 -2.21
CA ARG A 45 11.40 -4.55 -1.41
C ARG A 45 11.96 -4.38 0.00
N LEU A 46 13.00 -3.57 0.20
CA LEU A 46 13.63 -3.31 1.49
C LEU A 46 12.78 -2.42 2.40
N LYS A 47 11.89 -1.57 1.86
CA LYS A 47 10.99 -0.75 2.69
C LYS A 47 10.16 -1.60 3.64
N GLN A 48 9.68 -2.75 3.17
CA GLN A 48 8.86 -3.67 3.97
C GLN A 48 9.64 -4.25 5.17
N PRO A 49 10.77 -4.96 5.02
CA PRO A 49 11.53 -5.47 6.16
C PRO A 49 12.12 -4.36 7.03
N ILE A 50 12.53 -3.20 6.47
CA ILE A 50 13.00 -2.06 7.27
C ILE A 50 11.88 -1.57 8.21
N ALA A 51 10.65 -1.43 7.72
CA ALA A 51 9.51 -1.04 8.56
C ALA A 51 9.26 -2.06 9.68
N TRP A 52 9.30 -3.36 9.37
CA TRP A 52 9.17 -4.41 10.38
C TRP A 52 10.30 -4.39 11.41
N MET A 53 11.54 -4.10 10.98
CA MET A 53 12.70 -4.01 11.86
C MET A 53 12.62 -2.79 12.78
N VAL A 54 12.10 -1.66 12.30
CA VAL A 54 11.83 -0.46 13.11
C VAL A 54 10.73 -0.75 14.13
N ILE A 55 9.62 -1.37 13.71
CA ILE A 55 8.52 -1.76 14.60
C ILE A 55 9.01 -2.75 15.67
N ALA A 56 9.73 -3.79 15.26
CA ALA A 56 10.30 -4.78 16.17
C ALA A 56 11.30 -4.15 17.14
N GLY A 57 12.15 -3.23 16.67
CA GLY A 57 13.07 -2.47 17.51
C GLY A 57 12.34 -1.58 18.51
N PHE A 58 11.29 -0.89 18.07
CA PHE A 58 10.44 -0.07 18.93
C PHE A 58 9.75 -0.93 20.00
N ILE A 59 9.16 -2.06 19.62
CA ILE A 59 8.56 -3.02 20.56
C ILE A 59 9.62 -3.54 21.54
N ALA A 60 10.81 -3.92 21.06
CA ALA A 60 11.89 -4.40 21.91
C ALA A 60 12.31 -3.35 22.95
N ILE A 61 12.44 -2.08 22.57
CA ILE A 61 12.73 -0.97 23.49
C ILE A 61 11.56 -0.74 24.46
N ALA A 62 10.33 -0.70 23.96
CA ALA A 62 9.12 -0.53 24.77
C ALA A 62 8.96 -1.66 25.80
N VAL A 63 9.33 -2.89 25.44
CA VAL A 63 9.32 -4.09 26.29
C VAL A 63 10.51 -4.09 27.27
N SER A 64 11.66 -3.55 26.87
CA SER A 64 12.88 -3.52 27.70
C SER A 64 12.67 -2.80 29.03
N GLY A 65 11.88 -1.73 29.07
CA GLY A 65 11.55 -0.99 30.29
C GLY A 65 10.79 -1.86 31.32
N PRO A 66 9.59 -2.37 30.99
CA PRO A 66 8.82 -3.29 31.83
C PRO A 66 9.61 -4.54 32.22
N VAL A 67 10.34 -5.14 31.28
CA VAL A 67 11.17 -6.33 31.55
C VAL A 67 12.27 -6.00 32.56
N ASN A 68 12.94 -4.86 32.44
CA ASN A 68 14.02 -4.48 33.36
C ASN A 68 13.46 -4.19 34.77
N PHE A 69 12.30 -3.52 34.87
CA PHE A 69 11.62 -3.28 36.14
C PHE A 69 11.22 -4.59 36.83
N LEU A 70 10.72 -5.57 36.07
CA LEU A 70 10.31 -6.87 36.58
C LEU A 70 11.50 -7.80 36.89
N SER A 71 12.59 -7.70 36.10
CA SER A 71 13.84 -8.44 36.32
C SER A 71 14.56 -8.02 37.60
N ARG A 72 14.23 -6.84 38.15
CA ARG A 72 14.76 -6.38 39.44
C ARG A 72 14.19 -7.16 40.62
N ARG A 73 13.04 -7.83 40.45
CA ARG A 73 12.42 -8.70 41.48
C ARG A 73 12.44 -10.19 41.14
N MET A 74 12.73 -10.60 39.89
CA MET A 74 12.68 -12.00 39.45
C MET A 74 13.81 -12.34 38.47
N LYS A 75 14.14 -13.64 38.34
CA LYS A 75 15.13 -14.12 37.35
C LYS A 75 14.72 -13.69 35.93
N ARG A 76 15.67 -13.21 35.12
CA ARG A 76 15.45 -12.62 33.78
C ARG A 76 14.49 -13.42 32.87
N GLY A 77 14.53 -14.76 32.90
CA GLY A 77 13.64 -15.60 32.09
C GLY A 77 12.15 -15.46 32.44
N LEU A 78 11.81 -15.32 33.72
CA LEU A 78 10.42 -15.14 34.18
C LEU A 78 9.89 -13.74 33.81
N ALA A 79 10.76 -12.74 33.86
CA ALA A 79 10.40 -11.38 33.44
C ALA A 79 10.06 -11.32 31.94
N ILE A 80 10.84 -11.99 31.09
CA ILE A 80 10.57 -12.07 29.65
C ILE A 80 9.24 -12.78 29.38
N ALA A 81 9.00 -13.92 30.04
CA ALA A 81 7.77 -14.69 29.87
C ALA A 81 6.51 -13.87 30.24
N ILE A 82 6.52 -13.18 31.38
CA ILE A 82 5.38 -12.36 31.83
C ILE A 82 5.11 -11.20 30.86
N VAL A 83 6.15 -10.51 30.41
CA VAL A 83 5.95 -9.38 29.48
C VAL A 83 5.46 -9.86 28.12
N TYR A 84 5.96 -10.99 27.63
CA TYR A 84 5.46 -11.58 26.38
C TYR A 84 3.98 -11.96 26.49
N VAL A 85 3.59 -12.60 27.60
CA VAL A 85 2.18 -12.87 27.90
C VAL A 85 1.39 -11.57 27.92
N GLY A 86 1.85 -10.52 28.62
CA GLY A 86 1.19 -9.22 28.65
C GLY A 86 0.97 -8.61 27.26
N VAL A 87 2.00 -8.61 26.40
CA VAL A 87 1.92 -8.07 25.03
C VAL A 87 0.89 -8.79 24.18
N VAL A 88 0.74 -10.10 24.35
CA VAL A 88 -0.26 -10.91 23.62
C VAL A 88 -1.64 -10.78 24.24
N LEU A 89 -1.71 -10.73 25.57
CA LEU A 89 -2.96 -10.79 26.31
C LEU A 89 -3.71 -9.44 26.29
N ILE A 90 -3.00 -8.31 26.26
CA ILE A 90 -3.61 -6.98 26.11
C ILE A 90 -4.50 -6.86 24.86
N PRO A 91 -4.02 -7.12 23.63
CA PRO A 91 -4.85 -7.00 22.43
C PRO A 91 -5.96 -8.06 22.41
N ILE A 92 -5.73 -9.26 22.95
CA ILE A 92 -6.78 -10.29 23.07
C ILE A 92 -7.91 -9.81 23.99
N LEU A 93 -7.59 -9.29 25.17
CA LEU A 93 -8.59 -8.73 26.08
C LEU A 93 -9.32 -7.54 25.47
N MET A 94 -8.59 -6.68 24.76
CA MET A 94 -9.18 -5.54 24.07
C MET A 94 -10.18 -6.01 22.99
N MET A 95 -9.81 -6.99 22.17
CA MET A 95 -10.73 -7.59 21.19
C MET A 95 -11.91 -8.29 21.88
N ALA A 96 -11.66 -9.08 22.92
CA ALA A 96 -12.71 -9.77 23.67
C ALA A 96 -13.70 -8.82 24.35
N ALA A 97 -13.27 -7.63 24.76
CA ALA A 97 -14.14 -6.60 25.33
C ALA A 97 -14.85 -5.76 24.26
N LEU A 98 -14.21 -5.55 23.09
CA LEU A 98 -14.74 -4.69 22.03
C LEU A 98 -15.66 -5.42 21.06
N VAL A 99 -15.44 -6.71 20.82
CA VAL A 99 -16.25 -7.52 19.89
C VAL A 99 -17.71 -7.68 20.37
N PRO A 100 -18.01 -8.04 21.64
CA PRO A 100 -19.37 -8.20 22.11
C PRO A 100 -20.27 -6.98 21.89
N PRO A 101 -19.88 -5.74 22.28
CA PRO A 101 -20.74 -4.59 22.07
C PRO A 101 -20.94 -4.28 20.59
N ILE A 102 -19.97 -4.57 19.71
CA ILE A 102 -20.14 -4.39 18.26
C ILE A 102 -21.15 -5.39 17.71
N VAL A 103 -21.11 -6.65 18.16
CA VAL A 103 -22.04 -7.69 17.74
C VAL A 103 -23.45 -7.41 18.26
N GLU A 104 -23.58 -7.05 19.55
CA GLU A 104 -24.85 -6.67 20.16
C GLU A 104 -25.47 -5.47 19.43
N GLN A 105 -24.66 -4.44 19.12
CA GLN A 105 -25.13 -3.30 18.32
C GLN A 105 -25.54 -3.69 16.90
N ALA A 106 -24.80 -4.57 16.23
CA ALA A 106 -25.15 -5.03 14.89
C ALA A 106 -26.42 -5.89 14.89
N GLU A 107 -26.61 -6.71 15.92
CA GLU A 107 -27.79 -7.53 16.10
C GLU A 107 -29.03 -6.68 16.44
N GLU A 108 -28.90 -5.69 17.31
CA GLU A 108 -29.98 -4.71 17.57
C GLU A 108 -30.37 -3.96 16.29
N LEU A 109 -29.41 -3.55 15.45
CA LEU A 109 -29.70 -2.93 14.17
C LEU A 109 -30.40 -3.90 13.21
N ALA A 110 -29.97 -5.17 13.15
CA ALA A 110 -30.59 -6.18 12.29
C ALA A 110 -32.00 -6.59 12.76
N GLN A 111 -32.23 -6.66 14.07
CA GLN A 111 -33.53 -7.00 14.66
C GLN A 111 -34.52 -5.83 14.57
N ASN A 112 -34.04 -4.59 14.64
CA ASN A 112 -34.88 -3.41 14.45
C ASN A 112 -35.00 -2.98 12.98
N ALA A 113 -34.17 -3.48 12.06
CA ALA A 113 -34.30 -3.27 10.62
C ALA A 113 -35.71 -3.53 10.06
N PRO A 114 -36.40 -4.64 10.39
CA PRO A 114 -37.78 -4.85 9.95
C PRO A 114 -38.76 -3.85 10.57
N ARG A 115 -38.50 -3.37 11.80
CA ARG A 115 -39.30 -2.32 12.43
C ARG A 115 -39.12 -0.97 11.74
N TYR A 116 -37.90 -0.63 11.32
CA TYR A 116 -37.66 0.55 10.48
C TYR A 116 -38.32 0.40 9.10
N ALA A 117 -38.31 -0.79 8.51
CA ALA A 117 -39.02 -1.03 7.25
C ALA A 117 -40.55 -0.92 7.41
N GLN A 118 -41.11 -1.44 8.52
CA GLN A 118 -42.51 -1.33 8.86
C GLN A 118 -42.91 0.12 9.17
N ASP A 119 -42.13 0.83 9.98
CA ASP A 119 -42.38 2.25 10.27
C ASP A 119 -42.33 3.07 8.97
N LEU A 120 -41.36 2.85 8.09
CA LEU A 120 -41.31 3.53 6.79
C LEU A 120 -42.49 3.17 5.88
N GLN A 121 -42.98 1.93 5.95
CA GLN A 121 -44.14 1.48 5.18
C GLN A 121 -45.46 2.03 5.76
N ASP A 122 -45.56 2.14 7.08
CA ASP A 122 -46.68 2.75 7.78
C ASP A 122 -46.69 4.27 7.59
N PHE A 123 -45.54 4.95 7.68
CA PHE A 123 -45.41 6.37 7.31
C PHE A 123 -45.66 6.63 5.82
N ALA A 124 -45.33 5.69 4.94
CA ALA A 124 -45.63 5.80 3.50
C ALA A 124 -47.13 5.57 3.20
N ASN A 125 -47.78 4.65 3.92
CA ASN A 125 -49.20 4.33 3.76
C ASN A 125 -50.13 5.37 4.41
N ASP A 126 -49.74 5.93 5.56
CA ASP A 126 -50.59 6.83 6.35
C ASP A 126 -50.49 8.30 5.91
N ASN A 127 -49.51 8.62 5.05
CA ASN A 127 -49.35 9.97 4.53
C ASN A 127 -50.06 10.10 3.18
N ALA A 128 -51.26 10.68 3.19
CA ALA A 128 -52.03 11.06 1.99
C ALA A 128 -51.22 11.90 0.97
N ARG A 129 -50.08 12.44 1.40
CA ARG A 129 -49.09 13.15 0.56
C ARG A 129 -48.34 12.25 -0.42
N VAL A 130 -48.13 10.96 -0.11
CA VAL A 130 -47.45 10.02 -1.03
C VAL A 130 -48.37 9.64 -2.19
N ARG A 131 -49.69 9.59 -1.98
CA ARG A 131 -50.68 9.42 -3.04
C ARG A 131 -50.76 10.62 -3.99
N GLU A 132 -50.51 11.84 -3.50
CA GLU A 132 -50.49 13.05 -4.35
C GLU A 132 -49.21 13.17 -5.19
N LEU A 133 -48.09 12.56 -4.75
CA LEU A 133 -46.84 12.54 -5.52
C LEU A 133 -46.84 11.47 -6.62
N ASP A 134 -47.46 10.32 -6.39
CA ASP A 134 -47.63 9.24 -7.37
C ASP A 134 -48.58 9.66 -8.53
N GLU A 135 -49.60 10.48 -8.21
CA GLU A 135 -50.55 11.01 -9.21
C GLU A 135 -49.94 12.16 -10.05
N LYS A 136 -48.92 12.87 -9.54
CA LYS A 136 -48.24 13.97 -10.26
C LYS A 136 -46.99 13.55 -11.02
N PHE A 137 -46.36 12.45 -10.64
CA PHE A 137 -45.15 11.96 -11.27
C PHE A 137 -45.29 10.46 -11.49
N ASP A 138 -45.83 10.09 -12.65
CA ASP A 138 -45.86 8.72 -13.17
C ASP A 138 -44.43 8.21 -13.42
N LEU A 139 -43.76 7.84 -12.33
CA LEU A 139 -42.38 7.37 -12.31
C LEU A 139 -42.27 5.90 -12.74
N THR A 140 -43.40 5.23 -12.92
CA THR A 140 -43.47 3.84 -13.42
C THR A 140 -43.11 3.78 -14.91
N ALA A 141 -43.44 4.81 -15.69
CA ALA A 141 -43.14 4.85 -17.12
C ALA A 141 -41.65 4.99 -17.46
N LYS A 142 -40.76 5.29 -16.49
CA LYS A 142 -39.32 5.53 -16.73
C LYS A 142 -38.40 4.44 -16.18
N VAL A 143 -38.97 3.37 -15.63
CA VAL A 143 -38.22 2.20 -15.14
C VAL A 143 -38.29 1.03 -16.12
N GLU A 144 -39.09 1.17 -17.19
CA GLU A 144 -39.20 0.18 -18.28
C GLU A 144 -38.50 0.64 -19.58
N GLU A 145 -37.44 1.45 -19.46
CA GLU A 145 -36.46 1.71 -20.53
C GLU A 145 -35.02 1.48 -20.06
#